data_AF-A0A8T7C353-F1
#
_entry.id   AF-A0A8T7C353-F1
#
_cell.length_a   1.000
_cell.length_b   1.000
_cell.length_c   1.000
_cell.angle_alpha   90.00
_cell.angle_beta   90.00
_cell.angle_gamma   90.00
#
_symmetry.space_group_name_H-M   'P 1'
#
loop_
_entity.id
_entity.type
_entity.pdbx_description
1 polymer ?
#
loop_
_entity_poly.entity_id
_entity_poly.type
_entity_poly.pdbx_seq_one_letter_code
_entity_poly.pdbx_strand_id
1 'polypeptide(L)'
;MTQLNALPADVEYHRAIPQDQVTKGRLRQVLATMRRFATFSELLRVAGAAIMVGAMSVFLMQGWLEGNDLQRYFKLLAQTLLLTAGGFSLSFVLKEHKGARLFFGLSLVSVVANFTILGALIYSVVQFDGLLGHYPDYASWVANDPVKVFATSIGAAAVLVPVTMLAFAVLARRSARWLSGLFLASGALLLLPVRASLASSIVAIAAICISLYLVRTLGKDDETLTTFEGRFAKLILFLAPIVMLIRSSYFYTLDSLAMAVLGATVFLLLRHFVVHKETGPKLRGALDIASWPVVVLTATALTDGLNRGFPASLTLPMF
;
A
#
# COMPACT_ATOMS: atom_id res chain seq x y z
N MET A 1 12.86 104.97 -7.78
CA MET A 1 12.46 103.83 -6.93
C MET A 1 11.21 103.19 -7.53
N THR A 2 11.37 102.17 -8.38
CA THR A 2 10.27 101.22 -8.65
C THR A 2 10.87 99.95 -9.24
N GLN A 3 10.60 98.84 -8.56
CA GLN A 3 11.23 97.55 -8.73
C GLN A 3 10.76 96.81 -9.99
N LEU A 4 11.69 96.09 -10.62
CA LEU A 4 11.42 95.08 -11.64
C LEU A 4 10.78 93.84 -11.01
N ASN A 5 9.70 93.40 -11.63
CA ASN A 5 8.88 92.25 -11.29
C ASN A 5 9.59 90.96 -11.78
N ALA A 6 9.92 90.06 -10.86
CA ALA A 6 10.58 88.78 -11.17
C ALA A 6 9.53 87.66 -11.32
N LEU A 7 9.59 86.94 -12.44
CA LEU A 7 8.84 85.71 -12.72
C LEU A 7 9.29 84.57 -11.78
N PRO A 8 8.37 83.72 -11.29
CA PRO A 8 8.75 82.45 -10.66
C PRO A 8 9.11 81.42 -11.74
N ALA A 9 10.34 80.93 -11.69
CA ALA A 9 10.81 79.84 -12.52
C ALA A 9 10.36 78.50 -11.94
N ASP A 10 9.54 77.79 -12.72
CA ASP A 10 9.19 76.40 -12.55
C ASP A 10 10.47 75.53 -12.67
N VAL A 11 10.84 74.84 -11.59
CA VAL A 11 11.86 73.77 -11.67
C VAL A 11 11.30 72.53 -10.96
N GLU A 12 10.49 71.80 -11.71
CA GLU A 12 10.04 70.47 -11.39
C GLU A 12 11.26 69.52 -11.41
N TYR A 13 11.76 69.17 -10.22
CA TYR A 13 12.85 68.20 -10.05
C TYR A 13 12.41 66.81 -10.54
N HIS A 14 12.64 66.52 -11.82
CA HIS A 14 12.68 65.16 -12.35
C HIS A 14 13.82 64.39 -11.65
N ARG A 15 13.51 63.74 -10.52
CA ARG A 15 14.39 62.73 -9.91
C ARG A 15 14.56 61.60 -10.93
N ALA A 16 15.70 61.59 -11.61
CA ALA A 16 16.15 60.47 -12.41
C ALA A 16 16.17 59.21 -11.50
N ILE A 17 15.23 58.30 -11.74
CA ILE A 17 15.22 56.98 -11.11
C ILE A 17 16.55 56.31 -11.53
N PRO A 18 17.39 55.86 -10.58
CA PRO A 18 18.68 55.27 -10.91
C PRO A 18 18.47 54.03 -11.79
N GLN A 19 18.97 54.09 -13.03
CA GLN A 19 18.76 53.05 -14.07
C GLN A 19 19.16 51.64 -13.61
N ASP A 20 20.06 51.51 -12.65
CA ASP A 20 20.52 50.22 -12.10
C ASP A 20 19.41 49.44 -11.35
N GLN A 21 18.42 50.13 -10.76
CA GLN A 21 17.27 49.50 -10.08
C GLN A 21 16.29 48.86 -11.09
N VAL A 22 16.08 49.50 -12.24
CA VAL A 22 15.15 49.03 -13.28
C VAL A 22 15.69 47.76 -13.96
N THR A 23 16.99 47.71 -14.22
CA THR A 23 17.65 46.58 -14.90
C THR A 23 17.68 45.33 -14.01
N LYS A 24 17.98 45.50 -12.71
CA LYS A 24 17.95 44.40 -11.72
C LYS A 24 16.53 43.83 -11.52
N GLY A 25 15.50 44.68 -11.56
CA GLY A 25 14.10 44.26 -11.50
C GLY A 25 13.68 43.40 -12.70
N ARG A 26 14.03 43.82 -13.92
CA ARG A 26 13.73 43.08 -15.17
C ARG A 26 14.44 41.74 -15.24
N LEU A 27 15.73 41.67 -14.86
CA LEU A 27 16.48 40.41 -14.82
C LEU A 27 15.87 39.39 -13.86
N ARG A 28 15.41 39.83 -12.67
CA ARG A 28 14.72 38.96 -11.71
C ARG A 28 13.39 38.44 -12.24
N GLN A 29 12.62 39.26 -12.96
CA GLN A 29 11.39 38.84 -13.62
C GLN A 29 11.65 37.81 -14.71
N VAL A 30 12.65 38.04 -15.58
CA VAL A 30 13.01 37.09 -16.65
C VAL A 30 13.49 35.76 -16.08
N LEU A 31 14.34 35.78 -15.05
CA LEU A 31 14.82 34.58 -14.36
C LEU A 31 13.67 33.81 -13.68
N ALA A 32 12.70 34.50 -13.07
CA ALA A 32 11.53 33.87 -12.47
C ALA A 32 10.62 33.20 -13.53
N THR A 33 10.44 33.84 -14.68
CA THR A 33 9.67 33.31 -15.80
C THR A 33 10.38 32.11 -16.44
N MET A 34 11.69 32.19 -16.69
CA MET A 34 12.49 31.05 -17.18
C MET A 34 12.46 29.88 -16.21
N ARG A 35 12.54 30.13 -14.90
CA ARG A 35 12.43 29.07 -13.88
C ARG A 35 11.05 28.41 -13.89
N ARG A 36 9.96 29.19 -14.05
CA ARG A 36 8.60 28.63 -14.21
C ARG A 36 8.47 27.78 -15.48
N PHE A 37 9.03 28.22 -16.60
CA PHE A 37 9.03 27.43 -17.85
C PHE A 37 9.85 26.14 -17.71
N ALA A 38 11.00 26.19 -17.02
CA ALA A 38 11.79 25.00 -16.73
C ALA A 38 11.00 23.99 -15.87
N THR A 39 10.33 24.45 -14.81
CA THR A 39 9.48 23.60 -13.95
C THR A 39 8.27 23.04 -14.72
N PHE A 40 7.68 23.81 -15.63
CA PHE A 40 6.57 23.34 -16.47
C PHE A 40 7.03 22.26 -17.47
N SER A 41 8.19 22.44 -18.10
CA SER A 41 8.78 21.44 -19.01
C SER A 41 9.13 20.13 -18.27
N GLU A 42 9.65 20.24 -17.05
CA GLU A 42 9.94 19.11 -16.18
C GLU A 42 8.66 18.35 -15.81
N LEU A 43 7.59 19.06 -15.44
CA LEU A 43 6.29 18.48 -15.14
C LEU A 43 5.71 17.74 -16.37
N LEU A 44 5.84 18.33 -17.56
CA LEU A 44 5.37 17.72 -18.80
C LEU A 44 6.14 16.43 -19.14
N ARG A 45 7.44 16.39 -18.83
CA ARG A 45 8.28 15.20 -19.01
C ARG A 45 7.92 14.08 -18.03
N VAL A 46 7.64 14.43 -16.77
CA VAL A 46 7.11 13.48 -15.76
C VAL A 46 5.75 12.93 -16.19
N ALA A 47 4.84 13.81 -16.61
CA ALA A 47 3.52 13.42 -17.09
C ALA A 47 3.62 12.49 -18.31
N GLY A 48 4.49 12.82 -19.27
CA GLY A 48 4.75 11.98 -20.44
C GLY A 48 5.31 10.60 -20.06
N ALA A 49 6.29 10.53 -19.16
CA ALA A 49 6.82 9.26 -18.67
C ALA A 49 5.75 8.42 -17.93
N ALA A 50 4.92 9.06 -17.11
CA ALA A 50 3.81 8.39 -16.41
C ALA A 50 2.76 7.86 -17.40
N ILE A 51 2.42 8.63 -18.43
CA ILE A 51 1.50 8.20 -19.50
C ILE A 51 2.09 7.01 -20.27
N MET A 52 3.39 7.02 -20.58
CA MET A 52 4.05 5.89 -21.26
C MET A 52 4.01 4.62 -20.40
N VAL A 53 4.32 4.71 -19.10
CA VAL A 53 4.22 3.55 -18.18
C VAL A 53 2.77 3.07 -18.06
N GLY A 54 1.80 3.99 -18.02
CA GLY A 54 0.37 3.66 -18.04
C GLY A 54 -0.04 2.93 -19.32
N ALA A 55 0.38 3.44 -20.48
CA ALA A 55 0.13 2.82 -21.78
C ALA A 55 0.77 1.43 -21.89
N MET A 56 2.00 1.26 -21.40
CA MET A 56 2.66 -0.05 -21.31
C MET A 56 1.88 -1.02 -20.41
N SER A 57 1.33 -0.54 -19.29
CA SER A 57 0.50 -1.36 -18.39
C SER A 57 -0.79 -1.81 -19.09
N VAL A 58 -1.46 -0.91 -19.80
CA VAL A 58 -2.66 -1.24 -20.59
C VAL A 58 -2.32 -2.22 -21.71
N PHE A 59 -1.20 -2.03 -22.40
CA PHE A 59 -0.73 -2.92 -23.45
C PHE A 59 -0.47 -4.34 -22.93
N LEU A 60 0.16 -4.48 -21.77
CA LEU A 60 0.34 -5.79 -21.13
C LEU A 60 -0.99 -6.48 -20.82
N MET A 61 -2.05 -5.72 -20.51
CA MET A 61 -3.38 -6.25 -20.25
C MET A 61 -4.18 -6.60 -21.51
N GLN A 62 -3.70 -6.25 -22.72
CA GLN A 62 -4.31 -6.72 -23.97
C GLN A 62 -4.21 -8.25 -24.06
N GLY A 63 -5.28 -8.91 -24.51
CA GLY A 63 -5.35 -10.38 -24.54
C GLY A 63 -5.41 -11.02 -23.15
N TRP A 64 -5.98 -10.34 -22.15
CA TRP A 64 -6.20 -10.93 -20.81
C TRP A 64 -7.01 -12.23 -20.90
N LEU A 65 -8.07 -12.25 -21.69
CA LEU A 65 -8.98 -13.41 -21.79
C LEU A 65 -8.37 -14.59 -22.57
N GLU A 66 -7.44 -14.35 -23.49
CA GLU A 66 -6.90 -15.37 -24.41
C GLU A 66 -5.69 -16.15 -23.86
N GLY A 67 -5.01 -15.62 -22.84
CA GLY A 67 -3.80 -16.23 -22.28
C GLY A 67 -4.06 -17.28 -21.20
N ASN A 68 -3.14 -18.24 -21.06
CA ASN A 68 -3.06 -19.14 -19.91
C ASN A 68 -2.80 -18.33 -18.62
N ASP A 69 -3.34 -18.76 -17.48
CA ASP A 69 -3.17 -18.15 -16.16
C ASP A 69 -1.71 -17.87 -15.78
N LEU A 70 -0.77 -18.73 -16.21
CA LEU A 70 0.66 -18.47 -16.01
C LEU A 70 1.17 -17.25 -16.78
N GLN A 71 0.68 -17.04 -18.01
CA GLN A 71 1.03 -15.86 -18.81
C GLN A 71 0.38 -14.59 -18.22
N ARG A 72 -0.87 -14.69 -17.74
CA ARG A 72 -1.55 -13.61 -17.01
C ARG A 72 -0.75 -13.22 -15.77
N TYR A 73 -0.20 -14.19 -15.04
CA TYR A 73 0.67 -13.95 -13.90
C TYR A 73 1.95 -13.19 -14.29
N PHE A 74 2.64 -13.61 -15.35
CA PHE A 74 3.84 -12.90 -15.82
C PHE A 74 3.55 -11.46 -16.26
N LYS A 75 2.37 -11.18 -16.82
CA LYS A 75 1.94 -9.81 -17.14
C LYS A 75 1.83 -8.94 -15.88
N LEU A 76 1.27 -9.49 -14.79
CA LEU A 76 1.19 -8.79 -13.50
C LEU A 76 2.57 -8.58 -12.86
N LEU A 77 3.45 -9.58 -12.94
CA LEU A 77 4.83 -9.48 -12.47
C LEU A 77 5.60 -8.40 -13.24
N ALA A 78 5.42 -8.35 -14.56
CA ALA A 78 5.99 -7.31 -15.41
C ALA A 78 5.44 -5.91 -15.07
N GLN A 79 4.14 -5.80 -14.74
CA GLN A 79 3.56 -4.54 -14.28
C GLN A 79 4.20 -4.06 -12.96
N THR A 80 4.45 -4.95 -12.01
CA THR A 80 5.16 -4.61 -10.76
C THR A 80 6.57 -4.09 -11.04
N LEU A 81 7.28 -4.71 -11.99
CA LEU A 81 8.58 -4.24 -12.45
C LEU A 81 8.49 -2.85 -13.11
N LEU A 82 7.49 -2.63 -13.96
CA LEU A 82 7.28 -1.32 -14.61
C LEU A 82 7.00 -0.22 -13.59
N LEU A 83 6.17 -0.48 -12.57
CA LEU A 83 5.93 0.49 -11.48
C LEU A 83 7.23 0.80 -10.73
N THR A 84 8.03 -0.21 -10.43
CA THR A 84 9.31 -0.05 -9.74
C THR A 84 10.33 0.70 -10.60
N ALA A 85 10.40 0.39 -11.89
CA ALA A 85 11.26 1.06 -12.85
C ALA A 85 10.84 2.52 -13.07
N GLY A 86 9.52 2.81 -13.07
CA GLY A 86 8.98 4.17 -13.08
C GLY A 86 9.39 4.95 -11.84
N GLY A 87 9.25 4.34 -10.65
CA GLY A 87 9.72 4.94 -9.39
C GLY A 87 11.22 5.22 -9.39
N PHE A 88 12.02 4.27 -9.90
CA PHE A 88 13.47 4.42 -10.01
C PHE A 88 13.85 5.52 -11.00
N SER A 89 13.19 5.58 -12.15
CA SER A 89 13.42 6.61 -13.18
C SER A 89 13.08 8.01 -12.65
N LEU A 90 11.96 8.17 -11.95
CA LEU A 90 11.60 9.44 -11.31
C LEU A 90 12.63 9.84 -10.24
N SER A 91 13.10 8.88 -9.45
CA SER A 91 14.05 9.16 -8.37
C SER A 91 15.45 9.52 -8.88
N PHE A 92 15.94 8.84 -9.92
CA PHE A 92 17.33 8.97 -10.36
C PHE A 92 17.49 9.91 -11.56
N VAL A 93 16.60 9.83 -12.55
CA VAL A 93 16.69 10.63 -13.78
C VAL A 93 16.11 12.03 -13.54
N LEU A 94 14.93 12.09 -12.92
CA LEU A 94 14.19 13.35 -12.74
C LEU A 94 14.40 13.97 -11.35
N LYS A 95 15.08 13.28 -10.43
CA LYS A 95 15.31 13.72 -9.04
C LYS A 95 14.03 14.15 -8.32
N GLU A 96 12.90 13.55 -8.71
CA GLU A 96 11.58 13.89 -8.17
C GLU A 96 11.16 12.88 -7.11
N HIS A 97 11.52 13.17 -5.86
CA HIS A 97 11.33 12.22 -4.76
C HIS A 97 9.86 11.99 -4.38
N LYS A 98 8.97 12.95 -4.65
CA LYS A 98 7.53 12.81 -4.31
C LYS A 98 6.86 11.80 -5.22
N GLY A 99 6.97 11.96 -6.54
CA GLY A 99 6.46 11.00 -7.52
C GLY A 99 7.07 9.61 -7.36
N ALA A 100 8.40 9.52 -7.20
CA ALA A 100 9.09 8.24 -7.02
C ALA A 100 8.50 7.40 -5.88
N ARG A 101 8.23 8.02 -4.72
CA ARG A 101 7.65 7.34 -3.55
C ARG A 101 6.24 6.80 -3.80
N LEU A 102 5.43 7.50 -4.58
CA LEU A 102 4.09 7.03 -4.95
C LEU A 102 4.18 5.76 -5.82
N PHE A 103 5.08 5.74 -6.80
CA PHE A 103 5.32 4.55 -7.64
C PHE A 103 5.84 3.36 -6.83
N PHE A 104 6.75 3.58 -5.87
CA PHE A 104 7.21 2.52 -4.97
C PHE A 104 6.12 2.05 -4.00
N GLY A 105 5.25 2.94 -3.54
CA GLY A 105 4.09 2.55 -2.73
C GLY A 105 3.11 1.68 -3.51
N LEU A 106 2.83 2.04 -4.77
CA LEU A 106 2.00 1.25 -5.68
C LEU A 106 2.64 -0.10 -6.03
N SER A 107 3.98 -0.16 -6.19
CA SER A 107 4.65 -1.43 -6.44
C SER A 107 4.54 -2.37 -5.23
N LEU A 108 4.60 -1.88 -3.99
CA LEU A 108 4.34 -2.70 -2.79
C LEU A 108 2.92 -3.26 -2.77
N VAL A 109 1.90 -2.46 -3.11
CA VAL A 109 0.52 -2.96 -3.25
C VAL A 109 0.46 -4.07 -4.30
N SER A 110 1.13 -3.87 -5.44
CA SER A 110 1.23 -4.86 -6.51
C SER A 110 1.95 -6.14 -6.08
N VAL A 111 2.95 -6.06 -5.19
CA VAL A 111 3.62 -7.25 -4.62
C VAL A 111 2.63 -8.13 -3.84
N VAL A 112 1.74 -7.54 -3.02
CA VAL A 112 0.71 -8.32 -2.30
C VAL A 112 -0.24 -9.01 -3.27
N ALA A 113 -0.65 -8.33 -4.35
CA ALA A 113 -1.48 -8.93 -5.39
C ALA A 113 -0.78 -10.14 -6.05
N ASN A 114 0.52 -10.01 -6.37
CA ASN A 114 1.30 -11.11 -6.93
C ASN A 114 1.42 -12.29 -5.96
N PHE A 115 1.63 -12.06 -4.67
CA PHE A 115 1.64 -13.14 -3.67
C PHE A 115 0.29 -13.83 -3.54
N THR A 116 -0.81 -13.08 -3.63
CA THR A 116 -2.17 -13.62 -3.57
C THR A 116 -2.44 -14.57 -4.74
N ILE A 117 -2.07 -14.17 -5.95
CA ILE A 117 -2.26 -14.98 -7.16
C ILE A 117 -1.31 -16.17 -7.18
N LEU A 118 -0.05 -15.98 -6.77
CA LEU A 118 0.91 -17.06 -6.66
C LEU A 118 0.44 -18.13 -5.65
N GLY A 119 -0.12 -17.72 -4.51
CA GLY A 119 -0.73 -18.63 -3.56
C GLY A 119 -1.93 -19.39 -4.15
N ALA A 120 -2.72 -18.76 -5.03
CA ALA A 120 -3.79 -19.44 -5.74
C ALA A 120 -3.26 -20.51 -6.72
N LEU A 121 -2.20 -20.20 -7.47
CA LEU A 121 -1.52 -21.14 -8.37
C LEU A 121 -0.91 -22.32 -7.60
N ILE A 122 -0.24 -22.06 -6.48
CA ILE A 122 0.32 -23.11 -5.61
C ILE A 122 -0.80 -24.02 -5.09
N TYR A 123 -1.91 -23.44 -4.64
CA TYR A 123 -3.06 -24.22 -4.16
C TYR A 123 -3.69 -25.08 -5.27
N SER A 124 -3.61 -24.67 -6.54
CA SER A 124 -4.14 -25.50 -7.64
C SER A 124 -3.39 -26.83 -7.79
N VAL A 125 -2.14 -26.89 -7.33
CA VAL A 125 -1.27 -28.08 -7.41
C VAL A 125 -1.18 -28.81 -6.07
N VAL A 126 -1.08 -28.07 -4.97
CA VAL A 126 -0.93 -28.61 -3.61
C VAL A 126 -2.09 -28.14 -2.76
N GLN A 127 -2.88 -29.06 -2.24
CA GLN A 127 -4.04 -28.76 -1.39
C GLN A 127 -3.86 -29.47 -0.05
N PHE A 128 -3.95 -28.73 1.06
CA PHE A 128 -3.85 -29.32 2.40
C PHE A 128 -5.20 -29.66 3.03
N ASP A 129 -6.30 -29.15 2.48
CA ASP A 129 -7.66 -29.26 3.01
C ASP A 129 -8.63 -30.01 2.08
N GLY A 130 -8.22 -30.36 0.86
CA GLY A 130 -9.00 -31.17 -0.08
C GLY A 130 -10.31 -30.52 -0.56
N LEU A 131 -10.51 -29.23 -0.29
CA LEU A 131 -11.71 -28.49 -0.66
C LEU A 131 -11.57 -27.96 -2.10
N LEU A 132 -12.04 -28.74 -3.07
CA LEU A 132 -12.30 -28.30 -4.43
C LEU A 132 -13.56 -27.41 -4.45
N GLY A 133 -13.42 -26.18 -3.99
CA GLY A 133 -14.43 -25.16 -4.18
C GLY A 133 -14.63 -24.86 -5.67
N HIS A 134 -15.87 -24.77 -6.11
CA HIS A 134 -16.20 -24.29 -7.46
C HIS A 134 -16.06 -22.76 -7.45
N TYR A 135 -14.90 -22.26 -7.89
CA TYR A 135 -14.67 -20.82 -7.98
C TYR A 135 -15.30 -20.26 -9.25
N PRO A 136 -15.78 -19.02 -9.23
CA PRO A 136 -16.14 -18.32 -10.45
C PRO A 136 -14.94 -18.24 -11.41
N ASP A 137 -15.17 -18.34 -12.72
CA ASP A 137 -14.10 -18.38 -13.73
C ASP A 137 -13.12 -17.20 -13.62
N TYR A 138 -13.60 -16.02 -13.25
CA TYR A 138 -12.78 -14.81 -13.06
C TYR A 138 -11.80 -14.88 -11.88
N ALA A 139 -12.02 -15.80 -10.93
CA ALA A 139 -11.20 -16.00 -9.73
C ALA A 139 -10.44 -17.33 -9.75
N SER A 140 -10.60 -18.11 -10.83
CA SER A 140 -9.86 -19.34 -11.04
C SER A 140 -8.44 -19.04 -11.55
N TRP A 141 -7.45 -19.58 -10.86
CA TRP A 141 -6.03 -19.52 -11.25
C TRP A 141 -5.50 -20.94 -11.18
N VAL A 142 -5.45 -21.61 -12.32
CA VAL A 142 -5.16 -23.04 -12.40
C VAL A 142 -3.92 -23.27 -13.25
N ALA A 143 -2.99 -24.06 -12.73
CA ALA A 143 -1.83 -24.51 -13.46
C ALA A 143 -1.81 -26.03 -13.55
N ASN A 144 -1.72 -26.54 -14.78
CA ASN A 144 -1.73 -27.98 -15.05
C ASN A 144 -0.38 -28.68 -14.77
N ASP A 145 0.67 -27.91 -14.45
CA ASP A 145 2.04 -28.40 -14.37
C ASP A 145 2.74 -27.92 -13.08
N PRO A 146 2.97 -28.82 -12.12
CA PRO A 146 3.64 -28.53 -10.85
C PRO A 146 5.03 -27.89 -11.02
N VAL A 147 5.79 -28.34 -12.02
CA VAL A 147 7.17 -27.87 -12.24
C VAL A 147 7.16 -26.41 -12.68
N LYS A 148 6.20 -26.04 -13.54
CA LYS A 148 6.02 -24.66 -13.97
C LYS A 148 5.62 -23.74 -12.82
N VAL A 149 4.72 -24.18 -11.92
CA VAL A 149 4.33 -23.38 -10.75
C VAL A 149 5.52 -23.14 -9.82
N PHE A 150 6.34 -24.16 -9.57
CA PHE A 150 7.53 -24.01 -8.73
C PHE A 150 8.58 -23.09 -9.37
N ALA A 151 8.85 -23.25 -10.68
CA ALA A 151 9.71 -22.36 -11.43
C ALA A 151 9.21 -20.91 -11.42
N THR A 152 7.90 -20.70 -11.61
CA THR A 152 7.26 -19.39 -11.50
C THR A 152 7.38 -18.82 -10.09
N SER A 153 7.29 -19.63 -9.04
CA SER A 153 7.46 -19.18 -7.65
C SER A 153 8.88 -18.69 -7.38
N ILE A 154 9.89 -19.40 -7.88
CA ILE A 154 11.31 -18.97 -7.79
C ILE A 154 11.51 -17.68 -8.58
N GLY A 155 11.01 -17.62 -9.82
CA GLY A 155 11.11 -16.42 -10.67
C GLY A 155 10.42 -15.22 -10.04
N ALA A 156 9.24 -15.42 -9.45
CA ALA A 156 8.53 -14.40 -8.70
C ALA A 156 9.33 -13.92 -7.48
N ALA A 157 9.88 -14.82 -6.68
CA ALA A 157 10.71 -14.45 -5.54
C ALA A 157 11.94 -13.64 -5.97
N ALA A 158 12.61 -14.04 -7.05
CA ALA A 158 13.76 -13.32 -7.61
C ALA A 158 13.43 -11.88 -8.04
N VAL A 159 12.17 -11.58 -8.34
CA VAL A 159 11.69 -10.24 -8.72
C VAL A 159 11.10 -9.48 -7.52
N LEU A 160 10.18 -10.10 -6.78
CA LEU A 160 9.40 -9.45 -5.72
C LEU A 160 10.26 -9.09 -4.50
N VAL A 161 11.27 -9.90 -4.17
CA VAL A 161 12.19 -9.62 -3.06
C VAL A 161 12.98 -8.32 -3.30
N PRO A 162 13.74 -8.17 -4.40
CA PRO A 162 14.49 -6.93 -4.63
C PRO A 162 13.57 -5.72 -4.85
N VAL A 163 12.42 -5.89 -5.50
CA VAL A 163 11.42 -4.81 -5.63
C VAL A 163 10.97 -4.31 -4.27
N THR A 164 10.63 -5.22 -3.35
CA THR A 164 10.20 -4.89 -2.00
C THR A 164 11.30 -4.16 -1.23
N MET A 165 12.52 -4.70 -1.27
CA MET A 165 13.68 -4.11 -0.59
C MET A 165 13.96 -2.69 -1.09
N LEU A 166 13.88 -2.47 -2.40
CA LEU A 166 14.11 -1.17 -3.02
C LEU A 166 12.99 -0.19 -2.65
N ALA A 167 11.72 -0.61 -2.72
CA ALA A 167 10.59 0.24 -2.36
C ALA A 167 10.65 0.71 -0.90
N PHE A 168 10.95 -0.19 0.05
CA PHE A 168 11.14 0.20 1.45
C PHE A 168 12.42 1.00 1.69
N ALA A 169 13.49 0.78 0.92
CA ALA A 169 14.71 1.58 1.02
C ALA A 169 14.45 3.06 0.66
N VAL A 170 13.49 3.31 -0.25
CA VAL A 170 13.07 4.67 -0.63
C VAL A 170 12.03 5.24 0.32
N LEU A 171 11.06 4.44 0.78
CA LEU A 171 9.97 4.90 1.66
C LEU A 171 10.39 5.08 3.12
N ALA A 172 11.26 4.21 3.64
CA ALA A 172 11.58 4.13 5.07
C ALA A 172 13.03 3.70 5.28
N ARG A 173 13.97 4.54 4.80
CA ARG A 173 15.40 4.23 4.62
C ARG A 173 16.10 3.58 5.80
N ARG A 174 15.86 4.05 7.04
CA ARG A 174 16.50 3.52 8.26
C ARG A 174 15.93 2.15 8.66
N SER A 175 14.64 1.96 8.43
CA SER A 175 13.87 0.77 8.77
C SER A 175 13.68 -0.26 7.64
N ALA A 176 14.27 -0.02 6.48
CA ALA A 176 13.90 -0.71 5.23
C ALA A 176 14.05 -2.23 5.28
N ARG A 177 15.15 -2.74 5.85
CA ARG A 177 15.46 -4.17 5.88
C ARG A 177 14.46 -4.97 6.71
N TRP A 178 14.14 -4.47 7.90
CA TRP A 178 13.19 -5.17 8.78
C TRP A 178 11.76 -5.06 8.25
N LEU A 179 11.35 -3.89 7.74
CA LEU A 179 10.03 -3.70 7.13
C LEU A 179 9.83 -4.62 5.92
N SER A 180 10.87 -4.73 5.07
CA SER A 180 10.85 -5.63 3.92
C SER A 180 10.75 -7.09 4.36
N GLY A 181 11.51 -7.49 5.37
CA GLY A 181 11.44 -8.84 5.95
C GLY A 181 10.05 -9.17 6.48
N LEU A 182 9.45 -8.26 7.26
CA LEU A 182 8.09 -8.45 7.78
C LEU A 182 7.05 -8.48 6.67
N PHE A 183 7.17 -7.60 5.68
CA PHE A 183 6.25 -7.55 4.55
C PHE A 183 6.32 -8.83 3.70
N LEU A 184 7.53 -9.32 3.40
CA LEU A 184 7.73 -10.56 2.67
C LEU A 184 7.26 -11.78 3.48
N ALA A 185 7.50 -11.82 4.80
CA ALA A 185 6.99 -12.88 5.66
C ALA A 185 5.46 -12.87 5.72
N SER A 186 4.86 -11.69 5.83
CA SER A 186 3.41 -11.49 5.77
C SER A 186 2.82 -11.91 4.42
N GLY A 187 3.50 -11.57 3.32
CA GLY A 187 3.15 -12.04 1.97
C GLY A 187 3.31 -13.55 1.80
N ALA A 188 4.34 -14.16 2.39
CA ALA A 188 4.57 -15.60 2.34
C ALA A 188 3.43 -16.40 2.99
N LEU A 189 2.74 -15.84 3.98
CA LEU A 189 1.56 -16.47 4.57
C LEU A 189 0.41 -16.63 3.57
N LEU A 190 0.32 -15.79 2.54
CA LEU A 190 -0.67 -15.93 1.47
C LEU A 190 -0.40 -17.14 0.55
N LEU A 191 0.83 -17.65 0.52
CA LEU A 191 1.21 -18.83 -0.27
C LEU A 191 0.80 -20.13 0.43
N LEU A 192 0.44 -20.09 1.72
CA LEU A 192 0.01 -21.28 2.44
C LEU A 192 -1.23 -21.88 1.73
N PRO A 193 -1.16 -23.15 1.30
CA PRO A 193 -2.26 -23.80 0.61
C PRO A 193 -3.33 -24.31 1.60
N VAL A 194 -3.72 -23.46 2.54
CA VAL A 194 -4.77 -23.70 3.53
C VAL A 194 -5.89 -22.71 3.28
N ARG A 195 -7.07 -23.22 2.94
CA ARG A 195 -8.26 -22.42 2.65
C ARG A 195 -9.44 -22.74 3.57
N ALA A 196 -9.30 -23.74 4.45
CA ALA A 196 -10.21 -23.95 5.58
C ALA A 196 -10.39 -22.66 6.42
N SER A 197 -11.66 -22.32 6.71
CA SER A 197 -12.09 -21.05 7.30
C SER A 197 -11.44 -20.77 8.67
N LEU A 198 -11.37 -21.78 9.56
CA LEU A 198 -10.78 -21.62 10.90
C LEU A 198 -9.26 -21.40 10.85
N ALA A 199 -8.53 -22.28 10.15
CA ALA A 199 -7.08 -22.25 10.12
C ALA A 199 -6.54 -20.97 9.48
N SER A 200 -7.14 -20.55 8.36
CA SER A 200 -6.77 -19.31 7.67
C SER A 200 -7.02 -18.07 8.54
N SER A 201 -8.14 -18.03 9.27
CA SER A 201 -8.48 -16.92 10.15
C SER A 201 -7.54 -16.82 11.37
N ILE A 202 -7.16 -17.95 11.97
CA ILE A 202 -6.17 -17.98 13.07
C ILE A 202 -4.81 -17.48 12.58
N VAL A 203 -4.35 -17.96 11.42
CA VAL A 203 -3.08 -17.52 10.84
C VAL A 203 -3.09 -16.02 10.54
N ALA A 204 -4.19 -15.50 10.00
CA ALA A 204 -4.33 -14.06 9.73
C ALA A 204 -4.30 -13.21 11.02
N ILE A 205 -4.98 -13.64 12.10
CA ILE A 205 -4.86 -12.95 13.41
C ILE A 205 -3.43 -12.99 13.91
N ALA A 206 -2.80 -14.16 13.91
CA ALA A 206 -1.43 -14.30 14.38
C ALA A 206 -0.51 -13.35 13.60
N ALA A 207 -0.66 -13.28 12.28
CA ALA A 207 0.08 -12.36 11.43
C ALA A 207 -0.13 -10.89 11.81
N ILE A 208 -1.36 -10.48 12.09
CA ILE A 208 -1.70 -9.10 12.49
C ILE A 208 -1.15 -8.79 13.88
N CYS A 209 -1.34 -9.67 14.85
CA CYS A 209 -0.82 -9.52 16.21
C CYS A 209 0.71 -9.46 16.22
N ILE A 210 1.38 -10.35 15.49
CA ILE A 210 2.84 -10.37 15.34
C ILE A 210 3.31 -9.08 14.65
N SER A 211 2.64 -8.65 13.58
CA SER A 211 2.97 -7.39 12.88
C SER A 211 2.81 -6.19 13.81
N LEU A 212 1.72 -6.11 14.58
CA LEU A 212 1.50 -5.05 15.57
C LEU A 212 2.56 -5.07 16.67
N TYR A 213 2.89 -6.24 17.20
CA TYR A 213 3.91 -6.42 18.23
C TYR A 213 5.29 -5.99 17.72
N LEU A 214 5.69 -6.41 16.52
CA LEU A 214 6.99 -6.10 15.94
C LEU A 214 7.09 -4.64 15.54
N VAL A 215 6.05 -4.04 14.95
CA VAL A 215 6.01 -2.60 14.66
C VAL A 215 6.10 -1.78 15.95
N ARG A 216 5.44 -2.21 17.03
CA ARG A 216 5.50 -1.52 18.33
C ARG A 216 6.86 -1.70 19.03
N THR A 217 7.53 -2.83 18.85
CA THR A 217 8.77 -3.13 19.55
C THR A 217 9.97 -2.54 18.81
N LEU A 218 10.05 -2.74 17.50
CA LEU A 218 11.17 -2.31 16.66
C LEU A 218 11.01 -0.87 16.15
N GLY A 219 9.80 -0.31 16.18
CA GLY A 219 9.51 1.03 15.68
C GLY A 219 9.59 2.15 16.73
N LYS A 220 9.95 1.85 17.98
CA LYS A 220 10.00 2.86 19.07
C LYS A 220 11.08 3.93 18.87
N ASP A 221 12.20 3.57 18.24
CA ASP A 221 13.41 4.39 18.22
C ASP A 221 13.62 5.11 16.87
N ASP A 222 12.64 5.05 15.96
CA ASP A 222 12.78 5.56 14.60
C ASP A 222 11.78 6.66 14.27
N GLU A 223 12.21 7.92 14.40
CA GLU A 223 11.43 9.11 14.05
C GLU A 223 10.98 9.11 12.58
N THR A 224 11.69 8.42 11.67
CA THR A 224 11.31 8.34 10.26
C THR A 224 9.96 7.65 10.05
N LEU A 225 9.52 6.82 11.01
CA LEU A 225 8.23 6.11 11.00
C LEU A 225 7.03 7.01 11.36
N THR A 226 7.27 8.25 11.79
CA THR A 226 6.20 9.24 12.08
C THR A 226 5.79 10.03 10.84
N THR A 227 6.62 10.02 9.80
CA THR A 227 6.31 10.65 8.51
C THR A 227 5.14 9.97 7.81
N PHE A 228 4.47 10.67 6.88
CA PHE A 228 3.40 10.08 6.06
C PHE A 228 3.86 8.80 5.34
N GLU A 229 5.11 8.77 4.89
CA GLU A 229 5.74 7.64 4.21
C GLU A 229 5.96 6.46 5.17
N GLY A 230 6.49 6.75 6.36
CA GLY A 230 6.66 5.76 7.42
C GLY A 230 5.32 5.18 7.92
N ARG A 231 4.26 6.00 7.97
CA ARG A 231 2.91 5.53 8.27
C ARG A 231 2.38 4.59 7.18
N PHE A 232 2.54 4.96 5.91
CA PHE A 232 2.17 4.09 4.79
C PHE A 232 2.94 2.76 4.83
N ALA A 233 4.25 2.82 5.09
CA ALA A 233 5.12 1.64 5.21
C ALA A 233 4.72 0.71 6.38
N LYS A 234 4.14 1.23 7.46
CA LYS A 234 3.55 0.42 8.53
C LYS A 234 2.20 -0.18 8.12
N LEU A 235 1.34 0.63 7.49
CA LEU A 235 0.00 0.21 7.07
C LEU A 235 0.04 -0.92 6.04
N ILE A 236 0.99 -0.87 5.10
CA ILE A 236 1.09 -1.86 4.02
C ILE A 236 1.40 -3.27 4.54
N LEU A 237 1.99 -3.42 5.73
CA LEU A 237 2.24 -4.71 6.38
C LEU A 237 0.95 -5.49 6.67
N PHE A 238 -0.14 -4.77 6.94
CA PHE A 238 -1.44 -5.35 7.22
C PHE A 238 -2.20 -5.72 5.95
N LEU A 239 -1.73 -5.29 4.76
CA LEU A 239 -2.44 -5.53 3.52
C LEU A 239 -2.57 -7.02 3.21
N ALA A 240 -1.50 -7.80 3.35
CA ALA A 240 -1.55 -9.25 3.08
C ALA A 240 -2.51 -10.01 4.02
N PRO A 241 -2.47 -9.83 5.36
CA PRO A 241 -3.44 -10.45 6.26
C PRO A 241 -4.87 -9.98 6.01
N ILE A 242 -5.09 -8.70 5.69
CA ILE A 242 -6.41 -8.19 5.33
C ILE A 242 -6.94 -8.88 4.06
N VAL A 243 -6.11 -9.02 3.03
CA VAL A 243 -6.47 -9.73 1.79
C VAL A 243 -6.81 -11.20 2.09
N MET A 244 -6.05 -11.85 2.98
CA MET A 244 -6.33 -13.22 3.41
C MET A 244 -7.72 -13.35 4.05
N LEU A 245 -8.07 -12.41 4.93
CA LEU A 245 -9.37 -12.36 5.60
C LEU A 245 -10.52 -12.07 4.64
N ILE A 246 -10.37 -11.08 3.76
CA ILE A 246 -11.37 -10.76 2.72
C ILE A 246 -11.61 -11.98 1.83
N ARG A 247 -10.54 -12.61 1.35
CA ARG A 247 -10.61 -13.85 0.57
C ARG A 247 -11.37 -14.94 1.32
N SER A 248 -11.05 -15.16 2.59
CA SER A 248 -11.74 -16.17 3.41
C SER A 248 -13.24 -15.86 3.56
N SER A 249 -13.59 -14.59 3.73
CA SER A 249 -14.98 -14.15 3.93
C SER A 249 -15.83 -14.19 2.67
N TYR A 250 -15.23 -13.97 1.50
CA TYR A 250 -15.96 -13.87 0.24
C TYR A 250 -16.15 -15.23 -0.43
N PHE A 251 -15.15 -16.11 -0.33
CA PHE A 251 -15.16 -17.40 -1.04
C PHE A 251 -15.60 -18.59 -0.19
N TYR A 252 -15.71 -18.44 1.14
CA TYR A 252 -16.10 -19.53 2.03
C TYR A 252 -17.19 -19.09 2.99
N THR A 253 -18.03 -20.03 3.36
CA THR A 253 -19.00 -19.83 4.44
C THR A 253 -18.26 -19.58 5.74
N LEU A 254 -18.51 -18.43 6.35
CA LEU A 254 -17.93 -18.09 7.63
C LEU A 254 -18.69 -18.83 8.73
N ASP A 255 -18.02 -19.78 9.37
CA ASP A 255 -18.50 -20.33 10.63
C ASP A 255 -18.53 -19.23 11.69
N SER A 256 -19.35 -19.40 12.72
CA SER A 256 -19.49 -18.40 13.79
C SER A 256 -18.16 -18.11 14.49
N LEU A 257 -17.27 -19.09 14.61
CA LEU A 257 -15.88 -18.88 15.07
C LEU A 257 -15.07 -17.98 14.12
N ALA A 258 -15.17 -18.17 12.80
CA ALA A 258 -14.47 -17.33 11.83
C ALA A 258 -14.97 -15.88 11.86
N MET A 259 -16.29 -15.69 12.03
CA MET A 259 -16.89 -14.36 12.23
C MET A 259 -16.38 -13.68 13.51
N ALA A 260 -16.24 -14.43 14.61
CA ALA A 260 -15.67 -13.90 15.85
C ALA A 260 -14.21 -13.46 15.67
N VAL A 261 -13.42 -14.28 14.97
CA VAL A 261 -12.01 -14.02 14.71
C VAL A 261 -11.84 -12.78 13.80
N LEU A 262 -12.65 -12.66 12.75
CA LEU A 262 -12.70 -11.45 11.90
C LEU A 262 -13.07 -10.20 12.71
N GLY A 263 -14.13 -10.27 13.51
CA GLY A 263 -14.58 -9.16 14.33
C GLY A 263 -13.53 -8.73 15.36
N ALA A 264 -12.88 -9.68 16.03
CA ALA A 264 -11.79 -9.42 16.96
C ALA A 264 -10.62 -8.71 16.27
N THR A 265 -10.29 -9.12 15.04
CA THR A 265 -9.24 -8.49 14.23
C THR A 265 -9.55 -7.03 13.93
N VAL A 266 -10.76 -6.77 13.41
CA VAL A 266 -11.22 -5.42 13.07
C VAL A 266 -11.23 -4.55 14.33
N PHE A 267 -11.69 -5.10 15.45
CA PHE A 267 -11.66 -4.41 16.73
C PHE A 267 -10.24 -4.06 17.18
N LEU A 268 -9.28 -5.00 17.10
CA LEU A 268 -7.88 -4.75 17.46
C LEU A 268 -7.25 -3.66 16.58
N LEU A 269 -7.54 -3.66 15.28
CA LEU A 269 -7.07 -2.63 14.36
C LEU A 269 -7.67 -1.26 14.71
N LEU A 270 -8.99 -1.17 14.90
CA LEU A 270 -9.66 0.07 15.32
C LEU A 270 -9.07 0.59 16.63
N ARG A 271 -8.85 -0.30 17.60
CA ARG A 271 -8.28 0.06 18.90
C ARG A 271 -6.84 0.53 18.79
N HIS A 272 -6.06 -0.08 17.91
CA HIS A 272 -4.68 0.35 17.62
C HIS A 272 -4.63 1.80 17.11
N PHE A 273 -5.56 2.18 16.23
CA PHE A 273 -5.67 3.55 15.72
C PHE A 273 -6.18 4.54 16.78
N VAL A 274 -7.12 4.14 17.65
CA VAL A 274 -7.60 4.98 18.75
C VAL A 274 -6.50 5.31 19.76
N VAL A 275 -5.66 4.32 20.09
CA VAL A 275 -4.59 4.47 21.10
C VAL A 275 -3.39 5.26 20.55
N HIS A 276 -3.21 5.33 19.23
CA HIS A 276 -2.17 6.16 18.63
C HIS A 276 -2.45 7.65 18.88
N LYS A 277 -1.45 8.32 19.48
CA LYS A 277 -1.52 9.70 19.98
C LYS A 277 -1.75 10.77 18.88
N GLU A 278 -1.66 10.36 17.62
CA GLU A 278 -1.74 11.23 16.44
C GLU A 278 -3.17 11.37 15.89
N THR A 279 -4.13 10.61 16.44
CA THR A 279 -5.51 10.59 15.99
C THR A 279 -6.26 11.80 16.56
N GLY A 280 -6.70 12.71 15.68
CA GLY A 280 -7.44 13.91 16.09
C GLY A 280 -8.70 13.57 16.89
N PRO A 281 -9.18 14.46 17.78
CA PRO A 281 -10.25 14.15 18.74
C PRO A 281 -11.56 13.72 18.06
N LYS A 282 -11.89 14.30 16.90
CA LYS A 282 -13.07 13.92 16.10
C LYS A 282 -12.96 12.51 15.51
N LEU A 283 -11.78 12.17 14.97
CA LEU A 283 -11.53 10.87 14.36
C LEU A 283 -11.47 9.76 15.43
N ARG A 284 -10.92 10.07 16.60
CA ARG A 284 -10.91 9.16 17.74
C ARG A 284 -12.32 8.83 18.22
N GLY A 285 -13.19 9.84 18.36
CA GLY A 285 -14.60 9.62 18.71
C GLY A 285 -15.34 8.76 17.69
N ALA A 286 -15.13 9.02 16.39
CA ALA A 286 -15.73 8.21 15.32
C ALA A 286 -15.25 6.75 15.35
N LEU A 287 -13.94 6.52 15.56
CA LEU A 287 -13.36 5.17 15.66
C LEU A 287 -13.85 4.42 16.91
N ASP A 288 -13.98 5.10 18.04
CA ASP A 288 -14.53 4.50 19.27
C ASP A 288 -15.99 4.08 19.04
N ILE A 289 -16.83 4.94 18.46
CA ILE A 289 -18.23 4.61 18.12
C ILE A 289 -18.30 3.42 17.14
N ALA A 290 -17.45 3.42 16.11
CA ALA A 290 -17.40 2.34 15.13
C ALA A 290 -16.95 1.00 15.73
N SER A 291 -16.19 1.02 16.84
CA SER A 291 -15.72 -0.22 17.49
C SER A 291 -16.81 -0.96 18.26
N TRP A 292 -17.84 -0.27 18.76
CA TRP A 292 -18.96 -0.87 19.50
C TRP A 292 -19.71 -1.96 18.73
N PRO A 293 -20.24 -1.72 17.51
CA PRO A 293 -20.96 -2.75 16.78
C PRO A 293 -20.06 -3.94 16.43
N VAL A 294 -18.77 -3.70 16.17
CA VAL A 294 -17.80 -4.74 15.89
C VAL A 294 -17.60 -5.65 17.10
N VAL A 295 -17.49 -5.09 18.32
CA VAL A 295 -17.38 -5.88 19.56
C VAL A 295 -18.63 -6.70 19.79
N VAL A 296 -19.82 -6.12 19.61
CA VAL A 296 -21.09 -6.84 19.81
C VAL A 296 -21.19 -8.01 18.84
N LEU A 297 -20.92 -7.79 17.55
CA LEU A 297 -20.90 -8.85 16.53
C LEU A 297 -19.85 -9.93 16.85
N THR A 298 -18.69 -9.53 17.35
CA THR A 298 -17.63 -10.47 17.76
C THR A 298 -18.07 -11.34 18.93
N ALA A 299 -18.67 -10.73 19.95
CA ALA A 299 -19.11 -11.43 21.16
C ALA A 299 -20.25 -12.40 20.88
N THR A 300 -21.22 -12.02 20.04
CA THR A 300 -22.32 -12.90 19.64
C THR A 300 -21.82 -14.08 18.81
N ALA A 301 -20.95 -13.82 17.83
CA ALA A 301 -20.34 -14.86 17.01
C ALA A 301 -19.48 -15.83 17.85
N LEU A 302 -18.73 -15.32 18.83
CA LEU A 302 -17.92 -16.15 19.73
C LEU A 302 -18.79 -17.04 20.61
N THR A 303 -19.90 -16.50 21.14
CA THR A 303 -20.84 -17.24 21.98
C THR A 303 -21.52 -18.36 21.21
N ASP A 304 -21.99 -18.09 19.99
CA ASP A 304 -22.57 -19.13 19.12
C ASP A 304 -21.53 -20.19 18.71
N GLY A 305 -20.30 -19.77 18.41
CA GLY A 305 -19.19 -20.67 18.09
C GLY A 305 -18.83 -21.61 19.24
N LEU A 306 -18.75 -21.09 20.47
CA LEU A 306 -18.46 -21.90 21.66
C LEU A 306 -19.60 -22.85 22.01
N ASN A 307 -20.85 -22.42 21.89
CA ASN A 307 -22.03 -23.26 22.14
C ASN A 307 -22.12 -24.45 21.17
N ARG A 308 -21.67 -24.28 19.91
CA ARG A 308 -21.61 -25.38 18.94
C ARG A 308 -20.44 -26.32 19.18
N GLY A 309 -19.31 -25.81 19.67
CA GLY A 309 -18.10 -26.60 19.95
C GLY A 309 -18.16 -27.40 21.27
N PHE A 310 -18.90 -26.90 22.25
CA PHE A 310 -19.19 -27.60 23.50
C PHE A 310 -20.68 -27.95 23.54
N PRO A 311 -21.11 -29.12 23.05
CA PRO A 311 -22.49 -29.54 23.23
C PRO A 311 -22.75 -29.59 24.74
N ALA A 312 -23.74 -28.82 25.19
CA ALA A 312 -24.20 -28.80 26.59
C ALA A 312 -24.70 -30.17 27.09
N SER A 313 -24.70 -31.20 26.23
CA SER A 313 -24.84 -32.61 26.56
C SER A 313 -23.47 -33.27 26.83
N LEU A 314 -22.68 -32.74 27.77
CA LEU A 314 -21.82 -33.62 28.56
C LEU A 314 -22.76 -34.37 29.51
N THR A 315 -23.43 -35.40 28.98
CA THR A 315 -24.03 -36.43 29.82
C THR A 315 -22.88 -37.06 30.58
N LEU A 316 -22.64 -36.58 31.80
CA LEU A 316 -21.80 -37.27 32.76
C LEU A 316 -22.31 -38.72 32.82
N PRO A 317 -21.46 -39.74 32.66
CA PRO A 317 -21.89 -41.10 32.90
C PRO A 317 -22.45 -41.14 34.32
N MET A 318 -23.77 -41.34 34.44
CA MET A 318 -24.37 -41.62 35.74
C MET A 318 -23.75 -42.93 36.20
N PHE A 319 -22.91 -42.85 37.23
CA PHE A 319 -22.50 -43.99 38.03
C PHE A 319 -23.70 -44.50 38.83
#